data_AF-A0A955K825-F1
#
_entry.id   AF-A0A955K825-F1
#
_cell.length_a   1.000
_cell.length_b   1.000
_cell.length_c   1.000
_cell.angle_alpha   90.00
_cell.angle_beta   90.00
_cell.angle_gamma   90.00
#
_symmetry.space_group_name_H-M   'P 1'
#
loop_
_entity.id
_entity.type
_entity.pdbx_description
1 polymer ?
#
loop_
_entity_poly.entity_id
_entity_poly.type
_entity_poly.pdbx_seq_one_letter_code
_entity_poly.pdbx_strand_id
1 'polypeptide(L)'
;MPLVYITGNSGAGKSAVRKELQLRGYEAHDTDENNISSWQNKYTGNIVERPLDKADRTNVWYSEHDWNMSCNKIENLAMQANDKLIFLCGSTSNADEMLNFFDKVYYLSVDEVTLKERLTNRTSNDFGKAPDELSNILGWHMSLEERFKNHGAHLVNANQPIKNVIDEILSTLD
;
A
#
# COMPACT_ATOMS: atom_id res chain seq x y z
N MET A 1 13.17 17.00 3.35
CA MET A 1 12.54 16.67 2.05
C MET A 1 11.35 15.75 2.32
N PRO A 2 10.35 15.64 1.43
CA PRO A 2 9.10 15.05 1.84
C PRO A 2 9.20 13.53 2.04
N LEU A 3 8.54 13.00 3.07
CA LEU A 3 8.18 11.58 3.13
C LEU A 3 6.89 11.39 2.31
N VAL A 4 6.96 10.58 1.27
CA VAL A 4 5.86 10.38 0.31
C VAL A 4 5.24 9.01 0.48
N TYR A 5 3.93 8.94 0.66
CA TYR A 5 3.19 7.66 0.68
C TYR A 5 2.54 7.38 -0.66
N ILE A 6 2.78 6.20 -1.23
CA ILE A 6 2.12 5.71 -2.44
C ILE A 6 1.30 4.46 -2.08
N THR A 7 -0.01 4.61 -2.13
CA THR A 7 -0.96 3.57 -1.77
C THR A 7 -1.92 3.23 -2.90
N GLY A 8 -2.85 2.33 -2.65
CA GLY A 8 -3.80 1.83 -3.63
C GLY A 8 -4.22 0.41 -3.31
N ASN A 9 -5.29 -0.07 -3.94
CA ASN A 9 -5.78 -1.42 -3.72
C ASN A 9 -4.74 -2.50 -4.12
N SER A 10 -4.92 -3.74 -3.65
CA SER A 10 -4.09 -4.87 -4.08
C SER A 10 -4.22 -5.06 -5.58
N GLY A 11 -3.09 -5.05 -6.32
CA GLY A 11 -3.11 -5.08 -7.79
C GLY A 11 -2.98 -3.72 -8.49
N ALA A 12 -3.04 -2.61 -7.74
CA ALA A 12 -2.90 -1.26 -8.30
C ALA A 12 -1.49 -0.91 -8.83
N GLY A 13 -0.46 -1.70 -8.51
CA GLY A 13 0.89 -1.53 -9.06
C GLY A 13 1.93 -0.92 -8.11
N LYS A 14 1.64 -0.79 -6.80
CA LYS A 14 2.55 -0.24 -5.78
C LYS A 14 3.97 -0.82 -5.83
N SER A 15 4.11 -2.14 -5.87
CA SER A 15 5.44 -2.77 -5.94
C SER A 15 6.16 -2.53 -7.28
N ALA A 16 5.42 -2.31 -8.37
CA ALA A 16 6.01 -1.91 -9.65
C ALA A 16 6.47 -0.45 -9.61
N VAL A 17 5.68 0.43 -8.97
CA VAL A 17 6.04 1.83 -8.72
C VAL A 17 7.32 1.92 -7.90
N ARG A 18 7.39 1.18 -6.79
CA ARG A 18 8.60 1.11 -5.96
C ARG A 18 9.84 0.70 -6.76
N LYS A 19 9.72 -0.35 -7.58
CA LYS A 19 10.84 -0.84 -8.41
C LYS A 19 11.29 0.21 -9.43
N GLU A 20 10.35 0.87 -10.10
CA GLU A 20 10.69 1.92 -11.07
C GLU A 20 11.33 3.14 -10.39
N LEU A 21 10.85 3.54 -9.21
CA LEU A 21 11.49 4.60 -8.40
C LEU A 21 12.94 4.24 -8.04
N GLN A 22 13.18 3.02 -7.57
CA GLN A 22 14.53 2.52 -7.27
C GLN A 22 15.44 2.50 -8.51
N LEU A 23 14.91 2.06 -9.66
CA LEU A 23 15.65 2.07 -10.93
C LEU A 23 16.07 3.48 -11.35
N ARG A 24 15.28 4.51 -10.96
CA ARG A 24 15.58 5.92 -11.21
C ARG A 24 16.46 6.56 -10.13
N GLY A 25 16.93 5.79 -9.15
CA GLY A 25 17.84 6.24 -8.10
C GLY A 25 17.16 6.86 -6.87
N TYR A 26 15.83 6.78 -6.77
CA TYR A 26 15.12 7.24 -5.58
C TYR A 26 15.13 6.18 -4.48
N GLU A 27 15.13 6.64 -3.23
CA GLU A 27 14.92 5.77 -2.09
C GLU A 27 13.43 5.43 -1.95
N ALA A 28 13.09 4.17 -2.15
CA ALA A 28 11.73 3.68 -2.02
C ALA A 28 11.65 2.36 -1.24
N HIS A 29 10.80 2.33 -0.23
CA HIS A 29 10.57 1.18 0.66
C HIS A 29 9.18 0.59 0.44
N ASP A 30 9.00 -0.69 0.79
CA ASP A 30 7.69 -1.34 0.81
C ASP A 30 7.21 -1.46 2.27
N THR A 31 5.91 -1.29 2.53
CA THR A 31 5.34 -1.49 3.88
C THR A 31 5.51 -2.92 4.38
N ASP A 32 5.66 -3.88 3.47
CA ASP A 32 5.87 -5.29 3.77
C ASP A 32 7.37 -5.62 3.98
N GLU A 33 8.28 -4.72 3.62
CA GLU A 33 9.72 -4.85 3.82
C GLU A 33 10.17 -4.27 5.17
N ASN A 34 11.36 -4.67 5.64
CA ASN A 34 12.03 -4.10 6.81
C ASN A 34 11.21 -4.12 8.11
N ASN A 35 10.23 -5.04 8.20
CA ASN A 35 9.28 -5.15 9.30
C ASN A 35 8.51 -3.84 9.57
N ILE A 36 8.30 -2.97 8.56
CA ILE A 36 7.56 -1.71 8.73
C ILE A 36 6.14 -1.99 9.22
N SER A 37 5.52 -3.03 8.68
CA SER A 37 4.21 -3.51 9.07
C SER A 37 4.27 -4.87 9.76
N SER A 38 3.28 -5.14 10.60
CA SER A 38 3.11 -6.41 11.30
C SER A 38 1.65 -6.76 11.47
N TRP A 39 1.35 -8.04 11.64
CA TRP A 39 0.02 -8.47 12.05
C TRP A 39 -0.17 -8.13 13.52
N GLN A 40 -1.31 -7.52 13.83
CA GLN A 40 -1.64 -7.09 15.18
C GLN A 40 -3.04 -7.55 15.53
N ASN A 41 -3.22 -8.02 16.76
CA ASN A 41 -4.55 -8.33 17.27
C ASN A 41 -5.32 -7.04 17.54
N LYS A 42 -6.52 -6.91 16.95
CA LYS A 42 -7.32 -5.67 16.97
C LYS A 42 -7.74 -5.23 18.37
N TYR A 43 -7.86 -6.17 19.30
CA TYR A 43 -8.34 -5.90 20.66
C TYR A 43 -7.22 -5.55 21.63
N THR A 44 -6.03 -6.12 21.42
CA THR A 44 -4.89 -5.98 22.34
C THR A 44 -3.78 -5.10 21.80
N GLY A 45 -3.72 -4.87 20.47
CA GLY A 45 -2.61 -4.21 19.79
C GLY A 45 -1.33 -5.05 19.73
N ASN A 46 -1.33 -6.27 20.28
CA ASN A 46 -0.15 -7.12 20.31
C ASN A 46 0.22 -7.58 18.91
N ILE A 47 1.52 -7.55 18.61
CA ILE A 47 2.07 -8.14 17.38
C ILE A 47 1.90 -9.67 17.46
N VAL A 48 1.39 -10.24 16.38
CA VAL A 48 1.22 -11.69 16.21
C VAL A 48 1.88 -12.14 14.91
N GLU A 49 2.20 -13.43 14.81
CA GLU A 49 2.61 -14.03 13.55
C GLU A 49 1.40 -14.48 12.75
N ARG A 50 1.45 -14.31 11.42
CA ARG A 50 0.46 -14.90 10.54
C ARG A 50 0.62 -16.42 10.54
N PRO A 51 -0.46 -17.21 10.69
CA PRO A 51 -0.38 -18.66 10.66
C PRO A 51 0.35 -19.17 9.41
N LEU A 52 1.32 -20.07 9.63
CA LEU A 52 2.11 -20.67 8.55
C LEU A 52 1.24 -21.59 7.68
N ASP A 53 0.38 -22.40 8.31
CA ASP A 53 -0.58 -23.25 7.59
C ASP A 53 -1.68 -22.39 6.95
N LYS A 54 -2.02 -22.71 5.70
CA LYS A 54 -3.15 -22.08 5.01
C LYS A 54 -4.49 -22.42 5.67
N ALA A 55 -4.61 -23.60 6.29
CA ALA A 55 -5.84 -24.04 6.97
C ALA A 55 -6.21 -23.16 8.17
N ASP A 56 -5.20 -22.56 8.83
CA ASP A 56 -5.39 -21.71 10.01
C ASP A 56 -5.67 -20.24 9.66
N ARG A 57 -5.53 -19.85 8.39
CA ARG A 57 -5.82 -18.50 7.88
C ARG A 57 -7.31 -18.32 7.62
N THR A 58 -8.10 -18.55 8.66
CA THR A 58 -9.56 -18.52 8.60
C THR A 58 -10.10 -17.09 8.59
N ASN A 59 -11.36 -16.92 8.16
CA ASN A 59 -12.06 -15.64 8.28
C ASN A 59 -12.13 -15.14 9.73
N VAL A 60 -12.19 -16.05 10.72
CA VAL A 60 -12.12 -15.70 12.14
C VAL A 60 -10.79 -15.02 12.45
N TRP A 61 -9.67 -15.61 12.00
CA TRP A 61 -8.35 -15.02 12.23
C TRP A 61 -8.22 -13.62 11.61
N TYR A 62 -8.66 -13.43 10.37
CA TYR A 62 -8.66 -12.11 9.70
C TYR A 62 -9.66 -11.11 10.31
N SER A 63 -10.71 -11.59 10.99
CA SER A 63 -11.63 -10.71 11.71
C SER A 63 -11.01 -10.11 12.97
N GLU A 64 -10.04 -10.81 13.58
CA GLU A 64 -9.42 -10.45 14.86
C GLU A 64 -8.03 -9.79 14.69
N HIS A 65 -7.43 -9.86 13.50
CA HIS A 65 -6.08 -9.34 13.24
C HIS A 65 -6.03 -8.41 12.03
N ASP A 66 -5.24 -7.35 12.14
CA ASP A 66 -4.99 -6.37 11.07
C ASP A 66 -3.51 -6.30 10.71
N TRP A 67 -3.24 -6.01 9.44
CA TRP A 67 -1.89 -5.69 8.96
C TRP A 67 -1.66 -4.19 9.09
N ASN A 68 -0.82 -3.79 10.06
CA ASN A 68 -0.68 -2.41 10.49
C ASN A 68 0.77 -1.93 10.41
N MET A 69 0.97 -0.68 10.00
CA MET A 69 2.27 -0.01 10.09
C MET A 69 2.59 0.30 11.55
N SER A 70 3.86 0.21 11.90
CA SER A 70 4.38 0.67 13.19
C SER A 70 4.58 2.18 13.19
N CYS A 71 3.85 2.90 14.06
CA CYS A 71 3.98 4.35 14.24
C CYS A 71 5.44 4.79 14.43
N ASN A 72 6.17 4.16 15.35
CA ASN A 72 7.57 4.47 15.62
C ASN A 72 8.46 4.30 14.38
N LYS A 73 8.16 3.35 13.49
CA LYS A 73 8.95 3.16 12.26
C LYS A 73 8.65 4.22 11.22
N ILE A 74 7.39 4.63 11.10
CA ILE A 74 7.00 5.72 10.20
C ILE A 74 7.58 7.05 10.70
N GLU A 75 7.54 7.30 12.01
CA GLU A 75 8.17 8.47 12.63
C GLU A 75 9.69 8.52 12.36
N ASN A 76 10.39 7.40 12.55
CA ASN A 76 11.82 7.31 12.23
C ASN A 76 12.10 7.54 10.73
N LEU A 77 11.22 7.02 9.85
CA LEU A 77 11.36 7.24 8.40
C LEU A 77 11.13 8.71 8.03
N ALA A 78 10.16 9.37 8.69
CA ALA A 78 9.91 10.80 8.52
C ALA A 78 11.11 11.65 8.98
N MET A 79 11.72 11.29 10.12
CA MET A 79 12.96 11.93 10.58
C MET A 79 14.10 11.81 9.56
N GLN A 80 14.25 10.65 8.91
CA GLN A 80 15.25 10.45 7.86
C GLN A 80 14.93 11.23 6.58
N ALA A 81 13.65 11.43 6.28
CA ALA A 81 13.23 12.18 5.10
C ALA A 81 13.58 13.68 5.19
N ASN A 82 13.83 14.22 6.40
CA ASN A 82 14.26 15.61 6.58
C ASN A 82 15.42 16.01 5.64
N ASP A 83 16.36 15.09 5.38
CA ASP A 83 17.56 15.35 4.56
C ASP A 83 17.46 14.81 3.12
N LYS A 84 16.46 13.98 2.79
CA LYS A 84 16.32 13.31 1.47
C LYS A 84 14.89 12.90 1.15
N LEU A 85 14.55 12.83 -0.14
CA LEU A 85 13.24 12.32 -0.58
C LEU A 85 13.14 10.81 -0.34
N ILE A 86 12.11 10.37 0.37
CA ILE A 86 11.84 8.96 0.65
C ILE A 86 10.41 8.62 0.23
N PHE A 87 10.26 7.51 -0.49
CA PHE A 87 8.95 6.95 -0.83
C PHE A 87 8.65 5.71 0.02
N LEU A 88 7.43 5.62 0.55
CA LEU A 88 6.88 4.41 1.12
C LEU A 88 5.73 3.91 0.26
N CYS A 89 5.83 2.69 -0.26
CA CYS A 89 4.82 2.08 -1.10
C CYS A 89 4.11 0.98 -0.32
N GLY A 90 2.78 0.99 -0.23
CA GLY A 90 2.10 -0.03 0.55
C GLY A 90 0.60 0.15 0.78
N SER A 91 0.03 -0.78 1.54
CA SER A 91 -1.37 -0.74 1.95
C SER A 91 -1.54 -1.48 3.27
N THR A 92 -1.92 -0.77 4.32
CA THR A 92 -2.20 -1.32 5.65
C THR A 92 -3.59 -0.90 6.14
N SER A 93 -4.13 -1.63 7.12
CA SER A 93 -5.46 -1.32 7.67
C SER A 93 -5.48 0.07 8.35
N ASN A 94 -4.45 0.38 9.13
CA ASN A 94 -4.29 1.63 9.88
C ASN A 94 -3.65 2.80 9.09
N ALA A 95 -3.63 2.76 7.76
CA ALA A 95 -2.95 3.78 6.97
C ALA A 95 -3.44 5.22 7.27
N ASP A 96 -4.74 5.41 7.54
CA ASP A 96 -5.31 6.72 7.90
C ASP A 96 -4.66 7.34 9.14
N GLU A 97 -4.31 6.52 10.13
CA GLU A 97 -3.69 6.99 11.38
C GLU A 97 -2.27 7.52 11.16
N MET A 98 -1.64 7.11 10.06
CA MET A 98 -0.26 7.45 9.72
C MET A 98 -0.17 8.62 8.74
N LEU A 99 -1.29 9.10 8.18
CA LEU A 99 -1.27 10.10 7.09
C LEU A 99 -0.55 11.40 7.47
N ASN A 100 -0.61 11.79 8.75
CA ASN A 100 0.05 13.01 9.25
C ASN A 100 1.58 12.96 9.21
N PHE A 101 2.20 11.79 9.01
CA PHE A 101 3.65 11.67 8.85
C PHE A 101 4.12 11.91 7.40
N PHE A 102 3.19 11.98 6.44
CA PHE A 102 3.52 12.09 5.03
C PHE A 102 3.20 13.50 4.52
N ASP A 103 4.16 14.12 3.86
CA ASP A 103 3.97 15.42 3.22
C ASP A 103 3.08 15.34 1.97
N LYS A 104 3.13 14.19 1.29
CA LYS A 104 2.34 13.89 0.08
C LYS A 104 1.84 12.45 0.13
N VAL A 105 0.58 12.26 -0.25
CA VAL A 105 -0.06 10.95 -0.37
C VAL A 105 -0.60 10.79 -1.78
N TYR A 106 -0.23 9.71 -2.45
CA TYR A 106 -0.73 9.33 -3.76
C TYR A 106 -1.53 8.04 -3.67
N TYR A 107 -2.71 8.01 -4.29
CA TYR A 107 -3.50 6.81 -4.45
C TYR A 107 -3.47 6.36 -5.91
N LEU A 108 -2.99 5.15 -6.16
CA LEU A 108 -2.98 4.52 -7.48
C LEU A 108 -4.40 4.04 -7.82
N SER A 109 -5.12 4.84 -8.62
CA SER A 109 -6.45 4.52 -9.13
C SER A 109 -6.33 3.69 -10.40
N VAL A 110 -6.94 2.52 -10.41
CA VAL A 110 -6.89 1.56 -11.52
C VAL A 110 -8.32 1.15 -11.82
N ASP A 111 -8.71 0.98 -13.07
CA ASP A 111 -10.08 0.55 -13.35
C ASP A 111 -10.29 -0.93 -12.98
N GLU A 112 -11.54 -1.31 -12.73
CA GLU A 112 -11.91 -2.67 -12.31
C GLU A 112 -11.48 -3.76 -13.32
N VAL A 113 -11.53 -3.46 -14.62
CA VAL A 113 -11.17 -4.41 -15.68
C VAL A 113 -9.66 -4.70 -15.61
N THR A 114 -8.86 -3.63 -15.62
CA THR A 114 -7.40 -3.69 -15.49
C THR A 114 -6.99 -4.35 -14.16
N LEU A 115 -7.68 -4.06 -13.07
CA LEU A 115 -7.42 -4.65 -11.75
C LEU A 115 -7.63 -6.17 -11.76
N LYS A 116 -8.76 -6.65 -12.32
CA LYS A 116 -9.06 -8.09 -12.47
C LYS A 116 -8.01 -8.80 -13.32
N GLU A 117 -7.65 -8.21 -14.45
CA GLU A 117 -6.64 -8.79 -15.35
C GLU A 117 -5.28 -8.91 -14.66
N ARG A 118 -4.85 -7.89 -13.94
CA ARG A 118 -3.59 -7.90 -13.18
C ARG A 118 -3.59 -8.94 -12.07
N LEU A 119 -4.67 -9.05 -11.31
CA LEU A 119 -4.80 -10.04 -10.23
C LEU A 119 -4.76 -11.47 -10.75
N THR A 120 -5.43 -11.73 -11.88
CA THR A 120 -5.45 -13.05 -12.52
C THR A 120 -4.07 -13.47 -13.01
N ASN A 121 -3.34 -12.55 -13.65
CA ASN A 121 -2.06 -12.85 -14.31
C ASN A 121 -0.83 -12.71 -13.42
N ARG A 122 -0.93 -12.11 -12.22
CA ARG A 122 0.25 -11.89 -11.37
C ARG A 122 0.85 -13.20 -10.84
N THR A 123 2.18 -13.26 -10.81
CA THR A 123 2.94 -14.37 -10.23
C THR A 123 3.56 -14.03 -8.88
N SER A 124 3.54 -12.75 -8.49
CA SER A 124 4.25 -12.24 -7.30
C SER A 124 3.49 -12.40 -5.98
N ASN A 125 2.16 -12.52 -6.00
CA ASN A 125 1.34 -12.65 -4.79
C ASN A 125 0.09 -13.50 -5.08
N ASP A 126 -0.21 -14.46 -4.21
CA ASP A 126 -1.29 -15.45 -4.35
C ASP A 126 -2.68 -14.90 -3.95
N PHE A 127 -2.74 -13.80 -3.19
CA PHE A 127 -3.99 -13.18 -2.75
C PHE A 127 -4.83 -12.65 -3.93
N GLY A 128 -6.16 -12.64 -3.86
CA GLY A 128 -7.01 -12.07 -4.91
C GLY A 128 -7.20 -12.95 -6.15
N LYS A 129 -6.71 -14.19 -6.13
CA LYS A 129 -6.94 -15.18 -7.20
C LYS A 129 -8.16 -16.06 -6.93
N ALA A 130 -8.50 -16.28 -5.66
CA ALA A 130 -9.72 -16.97 -5.29
C ALA A 130 -10.95 -16.06 -5.53
N PRO A 131 -12.11 -16.59 -5.95
CA PRO A 131 -13.27 -15.77 -6.28
C PRO A 131 -13.77 -14.86 -5.16
N ASP A 132 -13.69 -15.32 -3.91
CA ASP A 132 -14.03 -14.59 -2.69
C ASP A 132 -13.02 -13.48 -2.39
N GLU A 133 -11.72 -13.75 -2.51
CA GLU A 133 -10.68 -12.72 -2.38
C GLU A 133 -10.80 -11.64 -3.46
N LEU A 134 -11.07 -12.03 -4.71
CA LEU A 134 -11.31 -11.10 -5.80
C LEU A 134 -12.54 -10.22 -5.52
N SER A 135 -13.63 -10.84 -5.07
CA SER A 135 -14.87 -10.12 -4.72
C SER A 135 -14.64 -9.12 -3.59
N ASN A 136 -13.84 -9.47 -2.58
CA ASN A 136 -13.45 -8.57 -1.50
C ASN A 136 -12.63 -7.39 -2.04
N ILE A 137 -11.61 -7.65 -2.88
CA ILE A 137 -10.78 -6.60 -3.47
C ILE A 137 -11.63 -5.62 -4.28
N LEU A 138 -12.58 -6.12 -5.07
CA LEU A 138 -13.50 -5.30 -5.86
C LEU A 138 -14.46 -4.49 -4.98
N GLY A 139 -15.01 -5.11 -3.93
CA GLY A 139 -15.86 -4.43 -2.96
C GLY A 139 -15.13 -3.31 -2.21
N TRP A 140 -13.84 -3.49 -1.92
CA TRP A 140 -13.00 -2.45 -1.30
C TRP A 140 -12.52 -1.38 -2.27
N HIS A 141 -12.55 -1.65 -3.57
CA HIS A 141 -11.88 -0.80 -4.54
C HIS A 141 -12.44 0.63 -4.55
N MET A 142 -13.77 0.76 -4.63
CA MET A 142 -14.40 2.09 -4.62
C MET A 142 -14.31 2.77 -3.25
N SER A 143 -14.48 2.01 -2.16
CA SER A 143 -14.47 2.59 -0.81
C SER A 143 -13.08 3.04 -0.37
N LEU A 144 -12.02 2.34 -0.77
CA LEU A 144 -10.64 2.74 -0.49
C LEU A 144 -10.23 3.97 -1.28
N GLU A 145 -10.58 4.05 -2.56
CA GLU A 145 -10.27 5.26 -3.35
C GLU A 145 -10.97 6.49 -2.76
N GLU A 146 -12.26 6.37 -2.46
CA GLU A 146 -13.03 7.46 -1.84
C GLU A 146 -12.48 7.83 -0.45
N ARG A 147 -12.10 6.84 0.36
CA ARG A 147 -11.45 7.05 1.66
C ARG A 147 -10.18 7.90 1.51
N PHE A 148 -9.25 7.54 0.64
CA PHE A 148 -7.99 8.29 0.47
C PHE A 148 -8.21 9.66 -0.19
N LYS A 149 -9.17 9.75 -1.13
CA LYS A 149 -9.57 11.04 -1.71
C LYS A 149 -10.08 12.01 -0.64
N ASN A 150 -10.90 11.52 0.30
CA ASN A 150 -11.42 12.34 1.41
C ASN A 150 -10.32 12.79 2.39
N HIS A 151 -9.20 12.07 2.45
CA HIS A 151 -8.01 12.48 3.19
C HIS A 151 -7.04 13.35 2.36
N GLY A 152 -7.45 13.81 1.18
CA GLY A 152 -6.66 14.72 0.34
C GLY A 152 -5.58 14.05 -0.49
N ALA A 153 -5.60 12.73 -0.66
CA ALA A 153 -4.65 12.04 -1.52
C ALA A 153 -4.76 12.49 -2.98
N HIS A 154 -3.61 12.61 -3.65
CA HIS A 154 -3.52 12.82 -5.09
C HIS A 154 -3.86 11.51 -5.81
N LEU A 155 -4.95 11.49 -6.56
CA LEU A 155 -5.33 10.32 -7.36
C LEU A 155 -4.47 10.27 -8.63
N VAL A 156 -3.74 9.17 -8.82
CA VAL A 156 -2.89 8.93 -9.98
C VAL A 156 -3.48 7.79 -10.80
N ASN A 157 -3.69 8.04 -12.10
CA ASN A 157 -4.21 7.02 -13.00
C ASN A 157 -3.16 5.91 -13.20
N ALA A 158 -3.36 4.74 -12.61
CA ALA A 158 -2.47 3.59 -12.68
C ALA A 158 -2.81 2.62 -13.85
N ASN A 159 -3.72 3.01 -14.76
CA ASN A 159 -3.96 2.28 -16.01
C ASN A 159 -2.90 2.58 -17.07
N GLN A 160 -2.18 3.70 -16.94
CA GLN A 160 -1.11 4.11 -17.84
C GLN A 160 0.18 3.30 -17.64
N PRO A 161 1.13 3.34 -18.59
CA PRO A 161 2.44 2.70 -18.43
C PRO A 161 3.16 3.18 -17.17
N ILE A 162 3.89 2.28 -16.50
CA ILE A 162 4.53 2.56 -15.20
C ILE A 162 5.42 3.80 -15.23
N LYS A 163 6.11 4.04 -16.35
CA LYS A 163 6.98 5.22 -16.49
C LYS A 163 6.20 6.53 -16.36
N ASN A 164 5.04 6.60 -16.99
CA ASN A 164 4.18 7.78 -16.95
C ASN A 164 3.56 7.97 -15.56
N VAL A 165 3.20 6.88 -14.87
CA VAL A 165 2.75 6.93 -13.46
C VAL A 165 3.81 7.61 -12.58
N ILE A 166 5.08 7.21 -12.74
CA ILE A 166 6.18 7.81 -11.97
C ILE A 166 6.42 9.26 -12.40
N ASP A 167 6.41 9.56 -13.69
CA ASP A 167 6.58 10.94 -14.18
C ASP A 167 5.50 11.88 -13.62
N GLU A 168 4.24 11.42 -13.57
CA GLU A 168 3.13 12.16 -12.97
C GLU A 168 3.37 12.42 -11.47
N ILE A 169 3.71 11.38 -10.70
CA ILE A 169 4.02 11.51 -9.26
C ILE A 169 5.14 12.53 -9.05
N LEU A 170 6.28 12.34 -9.74
CA LEU A 170 7.45 13.20 -9.58
C LEU A 170 7.19 14.64 -10.02
N SER A 171 6.35 14.88 -11.02
CA SER A 171 6.01 16.23 -11.48
C SER A 171 5.25 17.09 -10.46
N THR A 172 4.77 16.47 -9.37
CA THR A 172 4.02 17.14 -8.30
C THR A 172 4.79 17.25 -6.98
N LEU A 173 6.05 16.81 -6.99
CA LEU A 173 7.02 16.98 -5.91
C LEU A 173 7.89 18.19 -6.25
N ASP A 174 7.45 19.38 -5.81
CA ASP A 174 8.22 20.62 -5.94
C ASP A 174 9.54 20.57 -5.14
#